data_AF-A0A971U4T1-F1
#
_entry.id   AF-A0A971U4T1-F1
#
_cell.length_a   1.000
_cell.length_b   1.000
_cell.length_c   1.000
_cell.angle_alpha   90.00
_cell.angle_beta   90.00
_cell.angle_gamma   90.00
#
_symmetry.space_group_name_H-M   'P 1'
#
loop_
_entity.id
_entity.type
_entity.pdbx_description
1 polymer ?
#
loop_
_entity_poly.entity_id
_entity_poly.type
_entity_poly.pdbx_seq_one_letter_code
_entity_poly.pdbx_strand_id
1 'polypeptide(L)'
;WGRWYNTGGEQGEEPPQEIKDLYTWLDEYNITDDDEPARKTLESQATHVWTLGSVGNAPHPIFCRNNLKNVSETGGFWTWDSLWAFTEYSEQWYFEQ
;
A
#
# COMPACT_ATOMS: atom_id res chain seq x y z
N TRP A 1 5.95 -10.13 16.74
CA TRP A 1 5.61 -8.98 17.60
C TRP A 1 4.21 -8.39 17.41
N GLY A 2 3.47 -8.75 16.34
CA GLY A 2 2.10 -8.25 16.14
C GLY A 2 1.11 -8.58 17.27
N ARG A 3 1.24 -9.75 17.93
CA ARG A 3 0.40 -10.06 19.10
C ARG A 3 0.64 -9.10 20.26
N TRP A 4 1.90 -8.80 20.57
CA TRP A 4 2.29 -7.86 21.63
C TRP A 4 1.74 -6.46 21.36
N TYR A 5 1.88 -5.98 20.12
CA TYR A 5 1.32 -4.68 19.71
C TYR A 5 -0.22 -4.67 19.82
N ASN A 6 -0.91 -5.67 19.28
CA ASN A 6 -2.38 -5.73 19.29
C ASN A 6 -2.99 -5.84 20.70
N THR A 7 -2.28 -6.42 21.66
CA THR A 7 -2.75 -6.56 23.04
C THR A 7 -2.14 -5.52 23.98
N GLY A 8 -1.45 -4.49 23.48
CA GLY A 8 -0.79 -3.49 24.32
C GLY A 8 0.23 -4.07 25.31
N GLY A 9 0.86 -5.19 24.96
CA GLY A 9 1.86 -5.87 25.79
C GLY A 9 1.34 -6.95 26.75
N GLU A 10 0.03 -7.22 26.80
CA GLU A 10 -0.51 -8.30 27.65
C GLU A 10 -0.11 -9.72 27.20
N GLN A 11 0.10 -9.92 25.90
CA GLN A 11 0.43 -11.24 25.33
C GLN A 11 1.47 -11.16 24.23
N GLY A 12 2.35 -12.16 24.18
CA GLY A 12 3.42 -12.26 23.19
C GLY A 12 4.74 -11.69 23.69
N GLU A 13 5.73 -11.72 22.81
CA GLU A 13 7.09 -11.27 23.12
C GLU A 13 7.22 -9.75 22.88
N GLU A 14 7.86 -9.08 23.83
CA GLU A 14 8.18 -7.66 23.73
C GLU A 14 9.20 -7.42 22.60
N PRO A 15 8.87 -6.56 21.61
CA PRO A 15 9.78 -6.28 20.52
C PRO A 15 11.01 -5.46 20.95
N PRO A 16 12.12 -5.53 20.19
CA PRO A 16 13.22 -4.57 20.31
C PRO A 16 12.77 -3.11 20.08
N GLN A 17 13.58 -2.16 20.52
CA GLN A 17 13.24 -0.73 20.44
C GLN A 17 12.96 -0.27 19.01
N GLU A 18 13.77 -0.69 18.04
CA GLU A 18 13.58 -0.35 16.62
C GLU A 18 12.19 -0.74 16.07
N ILE A 19 11.61 -1.84 16.55
CA ILE A 19 10.28 -2.30 16.14
C ILE A 19 9.17 -1.51 16.87
N LYS A 20 9.41 -1.11 18.12
CA LYS A 20 8.49 -0.22 18.85
C LYS A 20 8.41 1.16 18.21
N ASP A 21 9.54 1.67 17.72
CA ASP A 21 9.61 2.94 17.00
C ASP A 21 8.79 2.85 15.70
N LEU A 22 8.90 1.73 14.95
CA LEU A 22 8.06 1.47 13.78
C LEU A 22 6.55 1.47 14.09
N TYR A 23 6.14 0.83 15.19
CA TYR A 23 4.73 0.86 15.62
C TYR A 23 4.27 2.28 16.00
N THR A 24 5.14 3.04 16.67
CA THR A 24 4.85 4.43 17.05
C THR A 24 4.64 5.31 15.81
N TRP A 25 5.53 5.19 14.81
CA TRP A 25 5.38 5.94 13.56
C TRP A 25 4.18 5.48 12.74
N LEU A 26 3.87 4.18 12.73
CA LEU A 26 2.65 3.67 12.12
C LEU A 26 1.39 4.27 12.76
N ASP A 27 1.32 4.30 14.10
CA ASP A 27 0.20 4.86 14.83
C ASP A 27 0.05 6.37 14.58
N GLU A 28 1.16 7.10 14.60
CA GLU A 28 1.20 8.53 14.30
C GLU A 28 0.72 8.81 12.88
N TYR A 29 1.22 8.06 11.89
CA TYR A 29 0.81 8.19 10.49
C TYR A 29 -0.68 7.90 10.30
N ASN A 30 -1.21 6.83 10.90
CA ASN A 30 -2.63 6.48 10.79
C ASN A 30 -3.57 7.55 11.38
N ILE A 31 -3.08 8.37 12.31
CA ILE A 31 -3.86 9.45 12.94
C ILE A 31 -3.69 10.79 12.19
N THR A 32 -2.47 11.07 11.72
CA THR A 32 -2.09 12.41 11.24
C THR A 32 -1.95 12.53 9.73
N ASP A 33 -1.68 11.43 9.03
CA ASP A 33 -1.27 11.40 7.63
C ASP A 33 -0.06 12.33 7.34
N ASP A 34 0.84 12.49 8.32
CA ASP A 34 2.06 13.30 8.18
C ASP A 34 3.16 12.52 7.43
N ASP A 35 3.90 13.21 6.58
CA ASP A 35 5.02 12.65 5.82
C ASP A 35 6.19 12.22 6.72
N GLU A 36 6.40 12.88 7.85
CA GLU A 36 7.54 12.61 8.73
C GLU A 36 7.57 11.19 9.34
N PRO A 37 6.48 10.66 9.96
CA PRO A 37 6.45 9.27 10.42
C PRO A 37 6.55 8.26 9.27
N ALA A 38 5.97 8.56 8.11
CA ALA A 38 6.09 7.73 6.91
C ALA A 38 7.56 7.65 6.44
N ARG A 39 8.25 8.79 6.39
CA ARG A 39 9.67 8.88 6.04
C ARG A 39 10.55 8.05 6.97
N LYS A 40 10.36 8.16 8.30
CA LYS A 40 11.14 7.37 9.29
C LYS A 40 10.92 5.86 9.13
N THR A 41 9.69 5.45 8.85
CA THR A 41 9.35 4.05 8.59
C THR A 41 10.10 3.51 7.36
N LEU A 42 10.12 4.28 6.27
CA LEU A 42 10.85 3.93 5.04
C LEU A 42 12.37 3.93 5.24
N GLU A 43 12.92 4.86 6.02
CA GLU A 43 14.35 4.88 6.34
C GLU A 43 14.77 3.63 7.12
N SER A 44 13.93 3.17 8.06
CA SER A 44 14.20 1.93 8.79
C SER A 44 14.22 0.70 7.87
N GLN A 45 13.38 0.66 6.83
CA GLN A 45 13.39 -0.39 5.80
C GLN A 45 14.67 -0.34 4.93
N ALA A 46 15.30 0.83 4.79
CA ALA A 46 16.55 0.97 4.04
C ALA A 46 17.76 0.50 4.86
N THR A 47 17.74 0.69 6.19
CA THR A 47 18.82 0.26 7.08
C THR A 47 18.68 -1.19 7.55
N HIS A 48 17.46 -1.70 7.61
CA HIS A 48 17.13 -3.05 8.07
C HIS A 48 16.26 -3.77 7.04
N VAL A 49 16.57 -5.04 6.77
CA VAL A 49 15.78 -5.87 5.85
C VAL A 49 14.61 -6.51 6.60
N TRP A 50 13.52 -5.76 6.79
CA TRP A 50 12.29 -6.29 7.40
C TRP A 50 11.51 -7.20 6.45
N THR A 51 11.52 -6.84 5.17
CA THR A 51 10.89 -7.61 4.09
C THR A 51 11.85 -7.70 2.93
N LEU A 52 11.99 -8.89 2.34
CA LEU A 52 12.74 -9.09 1.11
C LEU A 52 11.76 -9.27 -0.05
N GLY A 53 11.55 -8.20 -0.81
CA GLY A 53 10.80 -8.26 -2.07
C GLY A 53 11.64 -8.88 -3.18
N SER A 54 11.02 -9.67 -4.05
CA SER A 54 11.68 -10.25 -5.22
C SER A 54 11.48 -9.37 -6.46
N VAL A 55 10.25 -9.32 -6.97
CA VAL A 55 9.82 -8.49 -8.11
C VAL A 55 8.44 -7.94 -7.82
N GLY A 56 8.27 -6.63 -7.99
CA GLY A 56 6.97 -5.94 -7.91
C GLY A 56 6.64 -5.23 -9.22
N ASN A 57 5.43 -4.68 -9.32
CA ASN A 57 4.98 -3.86 -10.46
C ASN A 57 5.15 -4.52 -11.84
N ALA A 58 4.82 -5.82 -11.94
CA ALA A 58 4.73 -6.46 -13.23
C ALA A 58 3.71 -5.71 -14.12
N PRO A 59 4.03 -5.45 -15.40
CA PRO A 59 3.10 -4.76 -16.30
C PRO A 59 1.86 -5.61 -16.55
N HIS A 60 0.68 -5.01 -16.37
CA HIS A 60 -0.61 -5.64 -16.59
C HIS A 60 -1.28 -5.06 -17.85
N PRO A 61 -1.15 -5.72 -19.02
CA PRO A 61 -1.81 -5.26 -20.24
C PRO A 61 -3.33 -5.48 -20.12
N ILE A 62 -4.09 -4.47 -20.53
CA ILE A 62 -5.55 -4.55 -20.60
C ILE A 62 -6.00 -4.43 -22.05
N PHE A 63 -6.97 -5.27 -22.40
CA PHE A 63 -7.62 -5.25 -23.70
C PHE A 63 -9.02 -4.67 -23.54
N CYS A 64 -9.26 -3.55 -24.21
CA CYS A 64 -10.56 -2.88 -24.25
C CYS A 64 -11.08 -2.87 -25.69
N ARG A 65 -12.40 -2.84 -25.86
CA ARG A 65 -12.98 -2.61 -27.19
C ARG A 65 -12.73 -1.16 -27.61
N ASN A 66 -12.50 -0.92 -28.90
CA ASN A 66 -12.28 0.43 -29.43
C ASN A 66 -13.46 1.40 -29.19
N ASN A 67 -14.66 0.87 -28.99
CA ASN A 67 -15.85 1.65 -28.68
C ASN A 67 -16.12 1.81 -27.18
N LEU A 68 -15.31 1.19 -26.29
CA LEU A 68 -15.34 1.48 -24.86
C LEU A 68 -14.48 2.72 -24.60
N LYS A 69 -15.11 3.80 -24.14
CA LYS A 69 -14.48 5.11 -23.90
C LYS A 69 -14.30 5.37 -22.41
N ASN A 70 -13.49 6.39 -22.10
CA ASN A 70 -13.08 6.80 -20.75
C ASN A 70 -12.19 5.80 -19.98
N VAL A 71 -11.62 4.81 -20.65
CA VAL A 71 -10.53 4.00 -20.08
C VAL A 71 -9.22 4.77 -20.24
N SER A 72 -8.41 4.87 -19.18
CA SER A 72 -7.11 5.56 -19.20
C SER A 72 -6.15 4.96 -20.24
N GLU A 73 -5.67 5.80 -21.17
CA GLU A 73 -4.70 5.40 -22.21
C GLU A 73 -3.27 5.29 -21.68
N THR A 74 -2.93 6.05 -20.63
CA THR A 74 -1.62 6.02 -19.98
C THR A 74 -1.46 4.82 -19.03
N GLY A 75 -2.49 4.00 -18.92
CA GLY A 75 -2.56 2.90 -17.97
C GLY A 75 -3.09 3.35 -16.61
N GLY A 76 -3.58 2.36 -15.86
CA GLY A 76 -4.04 2.51 -14.49
C GLY A 76 -3.22 1.66 -13.54
N PHE A 77 -3.40 1.87 -12.24
CA PHE A 77 -2.78 1.04 -11.22
C PHE A 77 -3.60 -0.24 -11.02
N TRP A 78 -3.35 -1.25 -11.85
CA TRP A 78 -4.11 -2.50 -11.91
C TRP A 78 -3.54 -3.54 -10.94
N THR A 79 -3.85 -3.39 -9.65
CA THR A 79 -3.40 -4.33 -8.63
C THR A 79 -4.55 -4.76 -7.75
N TRP A 80 -4.36 -5.88 -7.03
CA TRP A 80 -5.35 -6.32 -6.06
C TRP A 80 -5.54 -5.29 -4.93
N ASP A 81 -4.45 -4.67 -4.47
CA ASP A 81 -4.47 -3.66 -3.39
C ASP A 81 -5.28 -2.41 -3.76
N SER A 82 -5.36 -2.07 -5.06
CA SER A 82 -6.16 -0.96 -5.59
C SER A 82 -7.56 -1.35 -6.04
N LEU A 83 -8.01 -2.58 -5.76
CA LEU A 83 -9.29 -3.12 -6.22
C LEU A 83 -9.44 -3.07 -7.76
N TRP A 84 -8.34 -3.29 -8.48
CA TRP A 84 -8.27 -3.30 -9.95
C TRP A 84 -8.72 -1.99 -10.61
N ALA A 85 -9.97 -1.92 -11.07
CA ALA A 85 -10.50 -0.80 -11.83
C ALA A 85 -11.07 0.33 -10.95
N PHE A 86 -11.03 0.17 -9.63
CA PHE A 86 -11.63 1.13 -8.71
C PHE A 86 -10.98 2.52 -8.78
N THR A 87 -9.65 2.58 -8.84
CA THR A 87 -8.92 3.85 -8.96
C THR A 87 -9.10 4.54 -10.32
N GLU A 88 -9.65 3.82 -11.29
CA GLU A 88 -9.91 4.30 -12.66
C GLU A 88 -11.37 4.75 -12.86
N TYR A 89 -12.16 4.81 -11.78
CA TYR A 89 -13.55 5.25 -11.80
C TYR A 89 -14.37 4.58 -12.91
N SER A 90 -14.37 3.25 -12.93
CA SER A 90 -14.98 2.44 -13.99
C SER A 90 -16.47 2.71 -14.26
N GLU A 91 -17.17 3.32 -13.31
CA GLU A 91 -18.54 3.81 -13.46
C GLU A 91 -18.68 4.93 -14.50
N GLN A 92 -17.58 5.60 -14.86
CA GLN A 92 -17.55 6.64 -15.88
C GLN A 92 -17.32 6.10 -17.30
N TRP A 93 -17.07 4.80 -17.44
CA TRP A 93 -16.84 4.17 -18.73
C TRP A 93 -18.16 3.99 -19.50
N TYR A 94 -18.11 4.14 -20.82
CA TYR A 94 -19.29 4.01 -21.66
C TYR A 94 -18.95 3.44 -23.03
N PHE A 95 -19.96 2.84 -23.67
CA PHE A 95 -19.86 2.43 -25.07
C PHE A 95 -20.36 3.54 -25.99
N GLU A 96 -19.50 3.98 -26.90
CA GLU A 96 -19.89 4.81 -28.04
C GLU A 96 -20.77 3.99 -28.99
N GLN A 97 -21.91 4.57 -29.40
CA GLN A 97 -22.89 3.96 -30.31
C GLN A 97 -22.60 4.30 -31.77
#